data_AF-A0A0G1JSC1-F1
#
_entry.id   AF-A0A0G1JSC1-F1
#
_cell.length_a   1.000
_cell.length_b   1.000
_cell.length_c   1.000
_cell.angle_alpha   90.00
_cell.angle_beta   90.00
_cell.angle_gamma   90.00
#
_symmetry.space_group_name_H-M   'P 1'
#
loop_
_entity.id
_entity.type
_entity.pdbx_description
1 polymer ?
#
loop_
_entity_poly.entity_id
_entity_poly.type
_entity_poly.pdbx_seq_one_letter_code
_entity_poly.pdbx_strand_id
1 'polypeptide(L)' 'MTKIAKKDAVLHERAGVKGWYYQFPEIEGGTTMAYAQFTGGYGERTVGNRARIYYVLEGGGEFMLNF' A
#
# COMPACT_ATOMS: atom_id res chain seq x y z
N MET A 1 15.34 -16.68 1.23
CA MET A 1 14.38 -15.55 1.21
C MET A 1 13.51 -15.75 -0.02
N THR A 2 12.21 -15.96 0.15
CA THR A 2 11.29 -16.21 -0.97
C THR A 2 11.16 -14.93 -1.80
N LYS A 3 11.46 -15.00 -3.10
CA LYS A 3 11.34 -13.84 -4.01
C LYS A 3 9.87 -13.64 -4.35
N ILE A 4 9.31 -12.49 -3.97
CA ILE A 4 7.92 -12.15 -4.27
C ILE A 4 7.89 -11.44 -5.61
N ALA A 5 7.11 -11.97 -6.56
CA ALA A 5 6.99 -11.40 -7.88
C ALA A 5 5.67 -10.63 -8.02
N LYS A 6 5.68 -9.58 -8.84
CA LYS A 6 4.50 -8.73 -9.07
C LYS A 6 3.25 -9.49 -9.53
N LYS A 7 3.44 -10.63 -10.20
CA LYS A 7 2.35 -11.52 -10.64
C LYS A 7 1.56 -12.15 -9.48
N ASP A 8 2.17 -12.24 -8.29
CA ASP A 8 1.56 -12.82 -7.10
C ASP A 8 0.77 -11.76 -6.31
N ALA A 9 0.74 -10.52 -6.81
CA ALA A 9 0.05 -9.40 -6.18
C ALA A 9 -1.42 -9.32 -6.62
N VAL A 10 -2.28 -8.91 -5.70
CA VAL A 10 -3.63 -8.44 -6.04
C VAL A 10 -3.55 -6.96 -6.40
N LEU A 11 -3.95 -6.62 -7.62
CA LEU A 11 -4.01 -5.23 -8.09
C LEU A 11 -5.28 -4.55 -7.54
N HIS A 12 -5.10 -3.40 -6.91
CA HIS A 12 -6.17 -2.49 -6.52
C HIS A 12 -5.91 -1.10 -7.11
N GLU A 13 -6.80 -0.65 -7.97
CA GLU A 13 -6.76 0.70 -8.54
C GLU A 13 -7.85 1.57 -7.93
N ARG A 14 -7.49 2.81 -7.61
CA ARG A 14 -8.40 3.86 -7.14
C ARG A 14 -7.95 5.19 -7.72
N ALA A 15 -8.82 6.20 -7.68
CA ALA A 15 -8.46 7.55 -8.15
C ALA A 15 -7.15 8.01 -7.48
N GLY A 16 -6.15 8.33 -8.30
CA GLY A 16 -4.84 8.82 -7.86
C GLY A 16 -3.89 7.79 -7.26
N VAL A 17 -4.24 6.50 -7.13
CA VAL A 17 -3.34 5.47 -6.57
C VAL A 17 -3.52 4.10 -7.24
N LYS A 18 -2.41 3.50 -7.66
CA LYS A 18 -2.33 2.08 -8.06
C LYS A 18 -1.59 1.29 -6.99
N GLY A 19 -2.17 0.20 -6.50
CA GLY A 19 -1.59 -0.62 -5.45
C GLY A 19 -1.48 -2.10 -5.83
N TRP A 20 -0.35 -2.72 -5.53
CA TRP A 20 -0.08 -4.16 -5.65
C TRP A 20 0.06 -4.74 -4.24
N TYR A 21 -0.90 -5.55 -3.82
CA TYR A 21 -1.02 -6.08 -2.46
C TYR A 21 -0.54 -7.53 -2.40
N TYR A 22 0.28 -7.85 -1.42
CA TYR A 22 0.91 -9.15 -1.24
C TYR A 22 0.54 -9.70 0.13
N GLN A 23 -0.06 -10.89 0.14
CA GLN A 23 -0.25 -11.66 1.36
C GLN A 23 0.92 -12.62 1.52
N PHE A 24 1.66 -12.47 2.60
CA PHE A 24 2.77 -13.35 2.91
C PHE A 24 2.23 -14.58 3.64
N PRO A 25 2.66 -15.80 3.26
CA PRO A 25 2.21 -17.01 3.92
C PRO A 25 2.74 -17.14 5.35
N GLU A 26 3.91 -16.55 5.64
CA GLU A 26 4.55 -16.59 6.96
C GLU A 26 4.15 -15.44 7.90
N ILE A 27 3.30 -14.50 7.47
CA ILE A 27 2.86 -13.38 8.30
C ILE A 27 1.45 -13.66 8.81
N GLU A 28 1.23 -13.38 10.10
CA GLU A 28 -0.07 -13.52 10.76
C GLU A 28 -1.19 -12.84 9.95
N GLY A 29 -2.34 -13.50 9.91
CA GLY A 29 -3.49 -13.08 9.10
C GLY A 29 -3.90 -11.64 9.40
N GLY A 30 -3.96 -10.81 8.36
CA GLY A 30 -4.41 -9.41 8.46
C GLY A 30 -3.30 -8.37 8.35
N THR A 31 -2.04 -8.78 8.36
CA THR A 31 -0.92 -7.93 7.93
C THR A 31 -0.65 -8.17 6.44
N THR A 32 -0.62 -7.07 5.69
CA THR A 32 -0.47 -7.09 4.23
C THR A 32 0.60 -6.08 3.85
N MET A 33 1.53 -6.46 2.97
CA MET A 33 2.43 -5.50 2.36
C MET A 33 1.82 -5.04 1.04
N ALA A 34 1.90 -3.75 0.75
CA ALA A 34 1.47 -3.24 -0.54
C ALA A 34 2.53 -2.29 -1.10
N TYR A 35 2.85 -2.48 -2.38
CA TYR A 35 3.51 -1.43 -3.15
C TYR A 35 2.42 -0.52 -3.70
N ALA A 36 2.55 0.79 -3.48
CA ALA A 36 1.60 1.77 -3.98
C ALA A 36 2.34 2.82 -4.80
N GLN A 37 1.79 3.15 -5.97
CA GLN A 37 2.20 4.27 -6.79
C GLN A 37 1.10 5.32 -6.74
N PHE A 38 1.44 6.51 -6.24
CA PHE A 38 0.56 7.67 -6.29
C PHE A 38 0.71 8.32 -7.67
N THR A 39 -0.38 8.34 -8.44
CA THR A 39 -0.38 8.77 -9.85
C THR A 39 -1.18 10.05 -10.08
N GLY A 40 -1.85 10.57 -9.05
CA GLY A 40 -2.61 11.83 -9.09
C GLY A 40 -2.06 12.84 -8.08
N GLY A 41 -2.48 14.11 -8.20
CA GLY A 41 -2.04 15.17 -7.30
C GLY A 41 -2.57 15.06 -5.87
N TYR A 42 -3.69 14.35 -5.66
CA TYR A 42 -4.28 14.11 -4.34
C TYR A 42 -5.01 12.76 -4.29
N GLY A 43 -5.14 12.21 -3.08
CA GLY A 43 -5.92 11.01 -2.83
C GLY A 43 -6.28 10.89 -1.35
N GLU A 44 -7.51 10.49 -1.06
CA GLU A 44 -8.01 10.32 0.30
C GLU A 44 -8.28 8.84 0.62
N ARG A 45 -8.13 8.46 1.88
CA ARG A 45 -8.59 7.16 2.37
C ARG A 45 -8.93 7.21 3.85
N THR A 46 -10.11 6.70 4.19
CA THR A 46 -10.39 6.27 5.55
C THR A 46 -9.58 5.01 5.87
N VAL A 47 -8.78 5.08 6.93
CA VAL A 47 -8.05 3.93 7.47
C VAL A 47 -8.84 3.34 8.64
N GLY A 48 -8.87 2.01 8.74
CA GLY A 48 -9.45 1.33 9.92
C GLY A 48 -8.45 1.28 11.08
N ASN A 49 -8.81 0.57 12.15
CA ASN A 49 -8.03 0.47 13.41
C ASN A 49 -6.67 -0.25 13.30
N ARG A 50 -6.21 -0.62 12.09
CA ARG A 50 -4.92 -1.30 11.91
C ARG A 50 -3.82 -0.28 11.63
N ALA A 51 -2.70 -0.42 12.34
CA ALA A 51 -1.51 0.38 12.09
C ALA A 51 -1.04 0.21 10.64
N ARG A 52 -0.55 1.32 10.06
CA ARG A 52 0.04 1.34 8.72
C ARG A 52 1.37 2.04 8.77
N ILE A 53 2.36 1.40 8.16
CA ILE A 53 3.72 1.93 8.06
C ILE A 53 3.95 2.20 6.58
N TYR A 54 4.31 3.44 6.25
CA TYR A 54 4.59 3.86 4.89
C TYR A 54 6.10 4.06 4.73
N TYR A 55 6.64 3.48 3.66
CA TYR A 55 8.02 3.71 3.25
C TYR A 55 8.03 4.29 1.84
N VAL A 56 8.59 5.48 1.67
CA VAL A 56 8.64 6.18 0.38
C VAL A 56 9.88 5.70 -0.36
N LEU A 57 9.68 5.00 -1.47
CA LEU A 57 10.76 4.45 -2.29
C LEU A 57 11.31 5.48 -3.29
N GLU A 58 10.42 6.30 -3.85
CA GLU A 58 10.75 7.29 -4.87
C GLU A 58 9.70 8.42 -4.83
N GLY A 59 10.11 9.64 -5.18
CA GLY A 59 9.25 10.83 -5.20
C GLY A 59 9.09 11.48 -3.82
N GLY A 60 8.08 12.35 -3.70
CA GLY A 60 7.77 13.09 -2.48
C GLY A 60 6.30 13.53 -2.44
N GLY A 61 5.83 13.89 -1.25
CA GLY A 61 4.46 14.33 -1.01
C GLY A 61 4.20 14.55 0.48
N GLU A 62 2.95 14.89 0.80
CA GLU A 62 2.52 15.20 2.16
C GLU A 62 1.36 14.28 2.59
N PHE A 63 1.38 13.87 3.85
CA PHE A 63 0.26 13.19 4.47
C PHE A 63 -0.49 14.17 5.37
N MET A 64 -1.79 14.35 5.12
CA MET A 64 -2.70 15.00 6.06
C MET A 64 -3.43 13.91 6.85
N LEU A 65 -3.28 13.94 8.17
CA LEU A 65 -3.91 12.97 9.08
C LEU A 65 -5.03 13.68 9.85
N ASN A 66 -6.26 13.25 9.62
CA ASN A 66 -7.43 13.69 10.37
C ASN A 66 -7.71 12.66 11.48
N PHE A 67 -7.55 13.07 12.74
CA PHE A 67 -7.78 12.26 13.94
C PHE A 67 -9.15 12.52 14.53
#